data_AF-A0A967CIB9-F1
#
_entry.id   AF-A0A967CIB9-F1
#
_cell.length_a   1.000
_cell.length_b   1.000
_cell.length_c   1.000
_cell.angle_alpha   90.00
_cell.angle_beta   90.00
_cell.angle_gamma   90.00
#
_symmetry.space_group_name_H-M   'P 1'
#
loop_
_entity.id
_entity.type
_entity.pdbx_description
1 polymer ?
#
loop_
_entity_poly.entity_id
_entity_poly.type
_entity_poly.pdbx_seq_one_letter_code
_entity_poly.pdbx_strand_id
1 'polypeptide(L)'
;TNEDLLARLAVVPMVLEARGLDVTPNMIEIFKRAKDAQAVEALETIYAEEVSHVAYGAKWFNFLCGRHNQDPKEVFHALVRQYFKGALKPPFNEEKRADAGIPPDFYWPLTENVQPPSYL
;
A
#
# COMPACT_ATOMS: atom_id res chain seq x y z
N THR A 1 4.46 17.08 4.86
CA THR A 1 5.35 16.00 4.38
C THR A 1 6.14 16.42 3.13
N ASN A 2 6.62 17.67 3.04
CA ASN A 2 7.40 18.12 1.88
C ASN A 2 8.89 17.74 1.97
N GLU A 3 9.37 17.24 3.12
CA GLU A 3 10.82 17.09 3.38
C GLU A 3 11.28 15.64 3.58
N ASP A 4 10.39 14.65 3.57
CA ASP A 4 10.74 13.24 3.77
C ASP A 4 10.29 12.38 2.57
N LEU A 5 11.21 12.18 1.63
CA LEU A 5 10.97 11.41 0.41
C LEU A 5 10.67 9.94 0.72
N LEU A 6 11.38 9.33 1.69
CA LEU A 6 11.16 7.94 2.08
C LEU A 6 9.76 7.77 2.67
N ALA A 7 9.31 8.70 3.53
CA ALA A 7 7.95 8.68 4.05
C ALA A 7 6.89 8.77 2.95
N ARG A 8 7.10 9.62 1.94
CA ARG A 8 6.17 9.74 0.81
C ARG A 8 6.09 8.45 0.00
N LEU A 9 7.22 7.80 -0.27
CA LEU A 9 7.26 6.51 -0.96
C LEU A 9 6.59 5.41 -0.13
N ALA A 10 6.82 5.37 1.18
CA ALA A 10 6.18 4.39 2.05
C ALA A 10 4.65 4.56 2.11
N VAL A 11 4.15 5.79 2.25
CA VAL A 11 2.73 6.03 2.47
C VAL A 11 1.93 6.08 1.18
N VAL A 12 2.41 6.75 0.14
CA VAL A 12 1.60 6.99 -1.06
C VAL A 12 1.55 5.72 -1.94
N PRO A 13 2.63 5.31 -2.63
CA PRO A 13 2.52 4.16 -3.51
C PRO A 13 2.47 2.82 -2.76
N MET A 14 3.17 2.68 -1.64
CA MET A 14 3.25 1.37 -0.96
C MET A 14 2.10 1.10 0.03
N VAL A 15 1.33 2.11 0.45
CA VAL A 15 0.16 1.93 1.33
C VAL A 15 -1.14 2.35 0.65
N LEU A 16 -1.23 3.60 0.17
CA LEU A 16 -2.49 4.12 -0.39
C LEU A 16 -2.80 3.52 -1.77
N GLU A 17 -1.83 3.44 -2.67
CA GLU A 17 -2.04 2.81 -3.99
C GLU A 17 -2.10 1.29 -3.87
N ALA A 18 -1.27 0.68 -3.00
CA ALA A 18 -1.38 -0.75 -2.71
C ALA A 18 -2.76 -1.15 -2.16
N ARG A 19 -3.50 -0.21 -1.52
CA ARG A 19 -4.89 -0.42 -1.13
C ARG A 19 -5.82 -0.55 -2.34
N GLY A 20 -5.55 0.18 -3.42
CA GLY A 20 -6.25 0.07 -4.69
C GLY A 20 -6.21 -1.36 -5.25
N LEU A 21 -5.08 -2.06 -5.10
CA LEU A 21 -4.95 -3.47 -5.50
C LEU A 21 -5.91 -4.42 -4.76
N ASP A 22 -6.22 -4.09 -3.51
CA ASP A 22 -7.08 -4.92 -2.66
C ASP A 22 -8.57 -4.67 -2.89
N VAL A 23 -8.96 -3.40 -3.08
CA VAL A 23 -10.38 -2.99 -3.02
C VAL A 23 -11.03 -2.81 -4.39
N THR A 24 -10.26 -2.40 -5.40
CA THR A 24 -10.79 -2.06 -6.72
C THR A 24 -11.48 -3.23 -7.41
N PRO A 25 -10.99 -4.49 -7.33
CA PRO A 25 -11.69 -5.63 -7.92
C PRO A 25 -13.12 -5.79 -7.40
N ASN A 26 -13.33 -5.65 -6.08
CA ASN A 26 -14.67 -5.74 -5.49
C ASN A 26 -15.54 -4.53 -5.86
N MET A 27 -14.96 -3.33 -5.98
CA MET A 27 -15.68 -2.15 -6.46
C MET A 27 -16.17 -2.34 -7.90
N ILE A 28 -15.34 -2.88 -8.79
CA ILE A 28 -15.70 -3.23 -10.17
C ILE A 28 -16.90 -4.18 -10.17
N GLU A 29 -16.88 -5.24 -9.35
CA GLU A 29 -17.99 -6.20 -9.26
C GLU A 29 -19.30 -5.55 -8.76
N ILE A 30 -19.23 -4.60 -7.84
CA ILE A 30 -20.40 -3.83 -7.37
C ILE A 30 -20.99 -3.02 -8.53
N PHE A 31 -20.19 -2.30 -9.31
CA PHE A 31 -20.67 -1.48 -10.43
C PHE A 31 -21.15 -2.33 -11.62
N LYS A 32 -20.55 -3.50 -11.87
CA LYS A 32 -21.06 -4.48 -12.83
C LYS A 32 -22.48 -4.91 -12.50
N ARG A 33 -22.77 -5.21 -11.23
CA ARG A 33 -24.13 -5.57 -10.76
C ARG A 33 -25.11 -4.40 -10.85
N ALA A 34 -24.64 -3.18 -10.64
CA ALA A 34 -25.41 -1.96 -10.82
C ALA A 34 -25.65 -1.58 -12.30
N LYS A 35 -25.01 -2.30 -13.25
CA LYS A 35 -25.05 -2.05 -14.69
C LYS A 35 -24.53 -0.65 -15.08
N ASP A 36 -23.58 -0.13 -14.30
CA ASP A 36 -22.91 1.14 -14.61
C ASP A 36 -21.63 0.86 -15.42
N ALA A 37 -21.77 0.84 -16.74
CA ALA A 37 -20.66 0.50 -17.64
C ALA A 37 -19.53 1.54 -17.61
N GLN A 38 -19.84 2.83 -17.39
CA GLN A 38 -18.84 3.88 -17.38
C GLN A 38 -17.95 3.78 -16.14
N ALA A 39 -18.54 3.52 -14.98
CA ALA A 39 -17.79 3.29 -13.75
C ALA A 39 -16.88 2.05 -13.86
N VAL A 40 -17.38 0.97 -14.47
CA VAL A 40 -16.60 -0.26 -14.68
C VAL A 40 -15.39 0.00 -15.57
N GLU A 41 -15.57 0.65 -16.72
CA GLU A 41 -14.50 0.94 -17.67
C GLU A 41 -13.40 1.83 -17.04
N ALA A 42 -13.81 2.85 -16.29
CA ALA A 42 -12.87 3.74 -15.60
C ALA A 42 -12.06 2.98 -14.53
N LEU A 43 -12.72 2.16 -13.71
CA LEU A 43 -12.04 1.40 -12.65
C LEU A 43 -11.13 0.30 -13.20
N GLU A 44 -11.51 -0.36 -14.30
CA GLU A 44 -10.66 -1.36 -14.95
C GLU A 44 -9.38 -0.74 -15.52
N THR A 45 -9.48 0.48 -16.08
CA THR A 45 -8.32 1.25 -16.55
C THR A 45 -7.40 1.63 -15.39
N ILE A 46 -7.95 2.20 -14.31
CA ILE A 46 -7.18 2.57 -13.12
C ILE A 46 -6.48 1.34 -12.52
N TYR A 47 -7.20 0.22 -12.36
CA TYR A 47 -6.65 -0.99 -11.78
C TYR A 47 -5.50 -1.60 -12.61
N ALA A 48 -5.55 -1.46 -13.94
CA ALA A 48 -4.50 -1.96 -14.83
C ALA A 48 -3.16 -1.23 -14.63
N GLU A 49 -3.20 0.06 -14.27
CA GLU A 49 -2.00 0.88 -14.04
C GLU A 49 -1.46 0.74 -12.61
N GLU A 50 -2.34 0.44 -11.65
CA GLU A 50 -2.04 0.52 -10.22
C GLU A 50 -0.87 -0.38 -9.78
N VAL A 51 -0.75 -1.59 -10.33
CA VAL A 51 0.38 -2.50 -10.01
C VAL A 51 1.72 -1.84 -10.32
N SER A 52 1.80 -1.10 -11.44
CA SER A 52 3.04 -0.43 -11.85
C SER A 52 3.37 0.74 -10.93
N HIS A 53 2.38 1.51 -10.48
CA HIS A 53 2.62 2.62 -9.54
C HIS A 53 3.18 2.13 -8.20
N VAL A 54 2.55 1.08 -7.64
CA VAL A 54 3.02 0.42 -6.42
C VAL A 54 4.44 -0.14 -6.62
N ALA A 55 4.70 -0.80 -7.75
CA ALA A 55 6.01 -1.38 -8.07
C ALA A 55 7.12 -0.33 -8.17
N TYR A 56 6.86 0.81 -8.82
CA TYR A 56 7.82 1.90 -8.87
C TYR A 56 8.08 2.50 -7.50
N GLY A 57 7.04 2.64 -6.67
CA GLY A 57 7.17 3.05 -5.27
C GLY A 57 8.10 2.13 -4.48
N ALA A 58 7.81 0.83 -4.49
CA ALA A 58 8.61 -0.19 -3.82
C ALA A 58 10.06 -0.20 -4.32
N LYS A 59 10.27 -0.11 -5.64
CA LYS A 59 11.61 -0.07 -6.24
C LYS A 59 12.44 1.11 -5.74
N TRP A 60 11.89 2.32 -5.77
CA TRP A 60 12.62 3.53 -5.30
C TRP A 60 12.83 3.53 -3.79
N PHE A 61 11.85 3.04 -3.04
CA PHE A 61 11.97 2.91 -1.59
C PHE A 61 13.12 1.97 -1.21
N ASN A 62 13.19 0.78 -1.82
CA ASN A 62 14.28 -0.17 -1.61
C ASN A 62 15.63 0.40 -2.06
N PHE A 63 15.69 1.09 -3.20
CA PHE A 63 16.92 1.73 -3.68
C PHE A 63 17.46 2.76 -2.67
N LEU A 64 16.60 3.63 -2.13
CA LEU A 64 17.01 4.65 -1.15
C LEU A 64 17.43 4.02 0.17
N CYS A 65 16.70 3.02 0.68
CA CYS A 65 17.11 2.28 1.87
C CYS A 65 18.49 1.63 1.69
N GLY A 66 18.73 1.00 0.53
CA GLY A 66 20.03 0.42 0.19
C GLY A 66 21.15 1.48 0.13
N ARG A 67 20.88 2.66 -0.43
CA ARG A 67 21.83 3.79 -0.45
C ARG A 67 22.19 4.28 0.97
N HIS A 68 21.27 4.15 1.91
CA HIS A 68 21.48 4.51 3.32
C HIS A 68 21.90 3.34 4.22
N ASN A 69 22.13 2.16 3.63
CA ASN A 69 22.46 0.92 4.36
C ASN A 69 21.43 0.60 5.48
N GLN A 70 20.15 0.81 5.19
CA GLN A 70 19.03 0.51 6.09
C GLN A 70 18.23 -0.68 5.58
N ASP A 71 17.67 -1.44 6.50
CA ASP A 71 16.70 -2.49 6.16
C ASP A 71 15.38 -1.86 5.70
N PRO A 72 14.92 -2.13 4.46
CA PRO A 72 13.71 -1.51 3.94
C PRO A 72 12.45 -1.84 4.75
N LYS A 73 12.33 -3.06 5.27
CA LYS A 73 11.14 -3.47 6.02
C LYS A 73 11.05 -2.72 7.36
N GLU A 74 12.16 -2.61 8.09
CA GLU A 74 12.18 -1.86 9.35
C GLU A 74 11.88 -0.37 9.14
N VAL A 75 12.48 0.24 8.10
CA VAL A 75 12.22 1.64 7.73
C VAL A 75 10.76 1.82 7.30
N PHE A 76 10.22 0.90 6.50
CA PHE A 76 8.83 0.94 6.05
C PHE A 76 7.87 0.89 7.24
N HIS A 77 8.05 -0.07 8.16
CA HIS A 77 7.21 -0.18 9.35
C HIS A 77 7.27 1.08 10.22
N ALA A 78 8.47 1.64 10.43
CA ALA A 78 8.63 2.87 11.21
C ALA A 78 7.91 4.06 10.57
N LEU A 79 8.10 4.27 9.26
CA LEU A 79 7.49 5.37 8.52
C LEU A 79 5.96 5.22 8.42
N VAL A 80 5.45 4.02 8.16
CA VAL A 80 4.00 3.79 8.11
C VAL A 80 3.38 4.05 9.48
N ARG A 81 3.97 3.55 10.58
CA ARG A 81 3.47 3.84 11.94
C ARG A 81 3.51 5.33 12.28
N GLN A 82 4.53 6.05 11.82
CA GLN A 82 4.70 7.47 12.08
C GLN A 82 3.70 8.33 11.29
N TYR A 83 3.49 8.01 10.01
CA TYR A 83 2.80 8.92 9.08
C TYR A 83 1.40 8.45 8.64
N PHE A 84 1.08 7.16 8.74
CA PHE A 84 -0.23 6.62 8.42
C PHE A 84 -1.02 6.36 9.71
N LYS A 85 -2.09 7.15 9.93
CA LYS A 85 -2.85 7.16 11.20
C LYS A 85 -3.86 6.00 11.36
N GLY A 86 -3.63 4.86 10.72
CA GLY A 86 -4.53 3.71 10.77
C GLY A 86 -3.80 2.39 10.62
N ALA A 87 -4.53 1.28 10.80
CA ALA A 87 -4.02 -0.05 10.47
C ALA A 87 -4.22 -0.36 8.98
N LEU A 88 -3.33 -1.16 8.41
CA LEU A 88 -3.61 -1.81 7.13
C LEU A 88 -4.71 -2.84 7.35
N LYS A 89 -5.65 -2.95 6.40
CA LYS A 89 -6.84 -3.78 6.58
C LYS A 89 -6.92 -4.87 5.52
N PRO A 90 -6.99 -6.15 5.89
CA PRO A 90 -7.30 -7.22 4.95
C PRO A 90 -8.75 -7.08 4.42
N PRO A 91 -9.12 -7.83 3.36
CA PRO A 91 -8.28 -8.77 2.61
C PRO A 91 -7.19 -8.05 1.81
N PHE A 92 -6.02 -8.67 1.69
CA PHE A 92 -4.94 -8.19 0.83
C PHE A 92 -4.93 -9.00 -0.47
N ASN A 93 -4.72 -8.33 -1.59
CA ASN A 93 -4.44 -9.00 -2.85
C ASN A 93 -2.96 -9.39 -2.90
N GLU A 94 -2.63 -10.50 -2.24
CA GLU A 94 -1.23 -10.93 -2.06
C GLU A 94 -0.53 -11.18 -3.40
N GLU A 95 -1.24 -11.72 -4.39
CA GLU A 95 -0.71 -11.92 -5.75
C GLU A 95 -0.29 -10.58 -6.38
N LYS A 96 -1.18 -9.58 -6.39
CA LYS A 96 -0.87 -8.28 -7.01
C LYS A 96 0.14 -7.47 -6.21
N ARG A 97 0.14 -7.59 -4.88
CA ARG A 97 1.18 -6.98 -4.03
C ARG A 97 2.55 -7.62 -4.27
N ALA A 98 2.60 -8.95 -4.47
CA ALA A 98 3.81 -9.66 -4.85
C ALA A 98 4.30 -9.26 -6.25
N ASP A 99 3.40 -9.13 -7.24
CA ASP A 99 3.72 -8.60 -8.57
C ASP A 99 4.35 -7.20 -8.49
N ALA A 100 3.89 -6.38 -7.53
CA ALA A 100 4.43 -5.06 -7.24
C ALA A 100 5.71 -5.07 -6.35
N GLY A 101 6.23 -6.25 -6.00
CA GLY A 101 7.44 -6.39 -5.18
C GLY A 101 7.25 -6.04 -3.71
N ILE A 102 6.02 -6.11 -3.18
CA ILE A 102 5.73 -5.91 -1.76
C ILE A 102 5.40 -7.26 -1.10
N PRO A 103 6.36 -7.87 -0.38
CA PRO A 103 6.13 -9.14 0.29
C PRO A 103 5.21 -9.02 1.53
N PRO A 104 4.59 -10.13 1.95
CA PRO A 104 3.67 -10.19 3.10
C PRO A 104 4.18 -9.53 4.40
N ASP A 105 5.47 -9.65 4.70
CA ASP A 105 6.09 -9.12 5.92
C ASP A 105 6.18 -7.58 5.96
N PHE A 106 5.96 -6.89 4.84
CA PHE A 106 5.81 -5.44 4.84
C PHE A 106 4.48 -5.00 5.45
N TYR A 107 3.38 -5.69 5.16
CA TYR A 107 2.03 -5.18 5.47
C TYR A 107 1.25 -5.97 6.51
N TRP A 108 1.44 -7.29 6.65
CA TRP A 108 0.76 -8.06 7.68
C TRP A 108 1.10 -7.59 9.11
N PRO A 109 2.36 -7.28 9.46
CA PRO A 109 2.69 -6.73 10.79
C PRO A 109 2.10 -5.34 11.09
N LEU A 110 1.42 -4.74 10.12
CA LEU A 110 0.77 -3.43 10.22
C LEU A 110 -0.77 -3.52 10.24
N THR A 111 -1.34 -4.72 10.28
CA THR A 111 -2.74 -4.95 10.69
C THR A 111 -2.81 -4.93 12.24
N GLU A 112 -3.79 -4.24 12.85
CA GLU A 112 -4.01 -3.98 14.31
C GLU A 112 -3.29 -4.90 15.35
N ASN A 113 -2.73 -4.48 16.52
CA ASN A 113 -2.51 -3.23 17.26
C ASN A 113 -1.28 -3.42 18.18
N VAL A 114 -0.33 -2.47 18.24
CA VAL A 114 0.51 -2.29 19.45
C VAL A 114 0.09 -0.98 20.10
N GLN A 115 -0.64 -1.07 21.21
CA GLN A 115 -0.67 -0.02 22.21
C GLN A 115 -0.71 -0.67 23.59
N PRO A 116 0.38 -0.67 24.37
CA PRO A 116 0.24 -0.77 25.82
C PRO A 116 -0.32 0.55 26.37
N PRO A 117 -0.98 0.54 27.55
CA PRO A 117 -1.95 1.56 27.95
C PRO A 117 -1.32 2.94 28.20
N SER A 118 -2.04 4.01 27.85
CA SER A 118 -1.84 5.31 28.48
C SER A 118 -2.57 5.30 29.82
N TYR A 119 -1.82 5.39 30.91
CA TYR A 119 -2.25 5.29 32.33
C TYR A 119 -2.50 3.85 32.81
N LEU A 120 -1.41 3.17 33.22
CA LEU A 120 -1.25 2.34 34.43
C LEU A 120 0.19 1.82 34.48
#